data_AF-A0A9P9XYI0-F1
#
_entry.id   AF-A0A9P9XYI0-F1
#
_cell.length_a   1.000
_cell.length_b   1.000
_cell.length_c   1.000
_cell.angle_alpha   90.00
_cell.angle_beta   90.00
_cell.angle_gamma   90.00
#
_symmetry.space_group_name_H-M   'P 1'
#
loop_
_entity.id
_entity.type
_entity.pdbx_description
1 polymer ?
#
loop_
_entity_poly.entity_id
_entity_poly.type
_entity_poly.pdbx_seq_one_letter_code
_entity_poly.pdbx_strand_id
1 'polypeptide(L)'
;MLRVYHLLWLTTANSAEQAERFEKLIISNNHFVGGAVSPRDNDLKITPDKDNLVFEGFQFSNMGGVVSDLTALEGSYNDTDDQNFAIVKTDQLGIQFSYDWDNFGLRLTESGSVRIKSIQLVFSNFYLGIAWRALNEGAAHTNKSTRHQNKEKAQEEFYILSTYGNFLAHLRAATTLADHADLVDAVYKNLGDATTRAKVTAQARGGLAEWVASVKVVTTDTGLRVTSGVFEVTGAKAAATKVGLDRFWRDIRTHSLHDPVAYKNRELGRYHLVGENPYADVVYLKA
;
A
#
# COMPACT_ATOMS: atom_id res chain seq x y z
N MET A 1 6.34 -5.70 -2.78
CA MET A 1 6.03 -4.30 -2.49
C MET A 1 6.54 -3.39 -3.59
N LEU A 2 7.87 -3.27 -3.77
CA LEU A 2 8.54 -2.44 -4.78
C LEU A 2 7.95 -2.57 -6.20
N ARG A 3 7.72 -3.78 -6.71
CA ARG A 3 7.11 -4.02 -8.04
C ARG A 3 5.75 -3.35 -8.23
N VAL A 4 4.94 -3.23 -7.18
CA VAL A 4 3.60 -2.65 -7.32
C VAL A 4 3.65 -1.13 -7.29
N TYR A 5 4.60 -0.55 -6.56
CA TYR A 5 4.90 0.88 -6.65
C TYR A 5 5.43 1.27 -8.03
N HIS A 6 6.32 0.45 -8.58
CA HIS A 6 6.76 0.63 -9.97
C HIS A 6 5.57 0.68 -10.95
N LEU A 7 4.60 -0.22 -10.83
CA LEU A 7 3.40 -0.22 -11.67
C LEU A 7 2.49 1.00 -11.43
N LEU A 8 2.45 1.53 -10.21
CA LEU A 8 1.69 2.71 -9.87
C LEU A 8 2.24 3.96 -10.56
N TRP A 9 3.56 4.13 -10.59
CA TRP A 9 4.19 5.28 -11.25
C TRP A 9 4.03 5.27 -12.77
N LEU A 10 3.59 4.16 -13.38
CA LEU A 10 3.24 4.12 -14.80
C LEU A 10 1.97 4.90 -15.12
N THR A 11 1.08 5.11 -14.15
CA THR A 11 -0.22 5.75 -14.39
C THR A 11 -0.25 7.25 -14.11
N THR A 12 0.88 7.85 -13.72
CA THR A 12 0.97 9.29 -13.40
C THR A 12 1.10 10.20 -14.61
N ALA A 13 1.10 9.66 -15.84
CA ALA A 13 1.13 10.47 -17.05
C ALA A 13 -0.19 11.23 -17.27
N ASN A 14 -0.10 12.52 -17.60
CA ASN A 14 -1.26 13.40 -17.78
C ASN A 14 -1.83 13.38 -19.21
N SER A 15 -1.18 12.70 -20.15
CA SER A 15 -1.63 12.56 -21.54
C SER A 15 -1.23 11.21 -22.13
N ALA A 16 -1.94 10.76 -23.16
CA ALA A 16 -1.63 9.52 -23.88
C ALA A 16 -0.21 9.54 -24.49
N GLU A 17 0.22 10.69 -25.00
CA GLU A 17 1.58 10.87 -25.54
C GLU A 17 2.65 10.73 -24.44
N GLN A 18 2.41 11.32 -23.25
CA GLN A 18 3.31 11.13 -22.11
C GLN A 18 3.33 9.68 -21.64
N ALA A 19 2.17 9.01 -21.58
CA ALA A 19 2.07 7.61 -21.20
C ALA A 19 2.87 6.71 -22.14
N GLU A 20 2.65 6.85 -23.46
CA GLU A 20 3.38 6.07 -24.47
C GLU A 20 4.89 6.32 -24.40
N ARG A 21 5.31 7.58 -24.23
CA ARG A 21 6.73 7.94 -24.10
C ARG A 21 7.36 7.29 -22.86
N PHE A 22 6.68 7.35 -21.71
CA PHE A 22 7.20 6.78 -20.46
C PHE A 22 7.20 5.26 -20.48
N GLU A 23 6.13 4.62 -20.95
CA GLU A 23 6.06 3.17 -21.12
C GLU A 23 7.19 2.67 -22.04
N LYS A 24 7.40 3.34 -23.18
CA LYS A 24 8.49 3.00 -24.09
C LYS A 24 9.85 3.14 -23.43
N LEU A 25 10.10 4.23 -22.71
CA LEU A 25 11.36 4.43 -21.96
C LEU A 25 11.61 3.30 -20.95
N ILE A 26 10.57 2.92 -20.20
CA ILE A 26 10.68 1.92 -19.14
C ILE A 26 10.88 0.52 -19.72
N ILE A 27 10.06 0.13 -20.69
CA ILE A 27 10.07 -1.22 -21.28
C ILE A 27 11.37 -1.44 -22.06
N SER A 28 11.81 -0.48 -22.87
CA SER A 28 13.00 -0.64 -23.71
C SER A 28 14.31 -0.74 -22.92
N ASN A 29 14.33 -0.19 -21.70
CA ASN A 29 15.51 -0.17 -20.85
C ASN A 29 15.39 -1.07 -19.61
N ASN A 30 14.24 -1.75 -19.44
CA ASN A 30 13.92 -2.54 -18.25
C ASN A 30 14.08 -1.74 -16.94
N HIS A 31 13.66 -0.47 -16.93
CA HIS A 31 13.83 0.41 -15.80
C HIS A 31 12.86 0.12 -14.65
N PHE A 32 13.38 0.12 -13.42
CA PHE A 32 12.60 0.11 -12.20
C PHE A 32 12.28 1.56 -11.78
N VAL A 33 11.04 1.79 -11.31
CA VAL A 33 10.56 3.14 -10.96
C VAL A 33 10.22 3.19 -9.47
N GLY A 34 10.88 4.08 -8.75
CA GLY A 34 10.60 4.44 -7.36
C GLY A 34 9.86 5.77 -7.29
N GLY A 35 9.67 6.31 -6.08
CA GLY A 35 9.14 7.67 -5.97
C GLY A 35 9.46 8.36 -4.66
N ALA A 36 9.78 9.65 -4.77
CA ALA A 36 9.99 10.57 -3.68
C ALA A 36 8.86 11.60 -3.63
N VAL A 37 7.78 11.22 -2.95
CA VAL A 37 6.46 11.88 -3.02
C VAL A 37 5.85 11.84 -1.63
N SER A 38 5.34 12.96 -1.11
CA SER A 38 4.67 13.06 0.20
C SER A 38 3.44 13.98 0.15
N PRO A 39 2.29 13.52 0.69
CA PRO A 39 1.04 14.30 0.74
C PRO A 39 0.88 15.26 1.89
N ARG A 40 1.70 15.08 2.93
CA ARG A 40 1.49 15.79 4.19
C ARG A 40 2.11 17.17 4.10
N ASP A 41 3.13 17.31 3.27
CA ASP A 41 4.04 18.43 3.25
C ASP A 41 4.43 18.76 1.80
N ASN A 42 4.48 20.04 1.46
CA ASN A 42 5.05 20.51 0.19
C ASN A 42 6.58 20.60 0.31
N ASP A 43 7.19 19.45 0.55
CA ASP A 43 8.59 19.32 0.95
C ASP A 43 9.58 19.71 -0.17
N LEU A 44 9.20 19.50 -1.43
CA LEU A 44 9.97 19.94 -2.59
C LEU A 44 9.29 21.13 -3.25
N LYS A 45 10.06 22.20 -3.45
CA LYS A 45 9.67 23.37 -4.21
C LYS A 45 10.18 23.25 -5.64
N ILE A 46 9.32 23.58 -6.60
CA ILE A 46 9.64 23.58 -8.02
C ILE A 46 9.80 25.02 -8.49
N THR A 47 11.00 25.35 -8.97
CA THR A 47 11.30 26.66 -9.55
C THR A 47 11.74 26.49 -11.02
N PRO A 48 11.31 27.39 -11.92
CA PRO A 48 11.82 27.39 -13.29
C PRO A 48 13.26 27.94 -13.32
N ASP A 49 14.17 27.24 -14.01
CA ASP A 49 15.50 27.74 -14.39
C ASP A 49 15.70 27.56 -15.90
N LYS A 50 15.54 28.66 -16.64
CA LYS A 50 15.61 28.69 -18.11
C LYS A 50 14.63 27.69 -18.74
N ASP A 51 15.17 26.60 -19.31
CA ASP A 51 14.42 25.53 -19.97
C ASP A 51 14.17 24.32 -19.05
N ASN A 52 14.58 24.40 -17.77
CA ASN A 52 14.49 23.32 -16.79
C ASN A 52 13.55 23.66 -15.63
N LEU A 53 13.11 22.62 -14.95
CA LEU A 53 12.48 22.71 -13.63
C LEU A 53 13.47 22.20 -12.59
N VAL A 54 13.67 22.97 -11.52
CA VAL A 54 14.53 22.61 -10.40
C VAL A 54 13.65 22.23 -9.22
N PHE A 55 13.86 21.04 -8.66
CA PHE A 55 13.22 20.58 -7.44
C PHE A 55 14.20 20.77 -6.28
N GLU A 56 13.84 21.58 -5.29
CA GLU A 56 14.67 21.85 -4.11
C GLU A 56 13.90 21.55 -2.83
N GLY A 57 14.52 20.82 -1.91
CA GLY A 57 13.93 20.53 -0.61
C GLY A 57 14.40 19.20 -0.03
N PHE A 58 13.79 18.80 1.08
CA PHE A 58 14.08 17.53 1.74
C PHE A 58 12.80 16.71 1.83
N GLN A 59 12.78 15.57 1.15
CA GLN A 59 11.63 14.69 1.11
C GLN A 59 11.87 13.50 2.05
N PHE A 60 11.06 13.40 3.10
CA PHE A 60 11.11 12.28 4.05
C PHE A 60 10.57 10.98 3.46
N SER A 61 10.02 11.01 2.24
CA SER A 61 9.50 9.87 1.50
C SER A 61 10.24 9.48 0.25
N ASN A 62 10.64 8.22 0.13
CA ASN A 62 11.34 7.77 -1.05
C ASN A 62 11.17 6.28 -1.35
N MET A 63 9.93 5.80 -1.42
CA MET A 63 9.69 4.36 -1.56
C MET A 63 10.37 3.78 -2.82
N GLY A 64 11.37 2.93 -2.58
CA GLY A 64 12.13 2.27 -3.62
C GLY A 64 13.07 3.16 -4.43
N GLY A 65 13.27 4.43 -4.04
CA GLY A 65 14.09 5.35 -4.84
C GLY A 65 15.58 5.01 -4.82
N VAL A 66 16.12 4.45 -3.74
CA VAL A 66 17.53 4.02 -3.67
C VAL A 66 17.87 2.96 -4.72
N VAL A 67 16.88 2.14 -5.10
CA VAL A 67 17.05 1.00 -6.00
C VAL A 67 16.40 1.21 -7.36
N SER A 68 15.95 2.43 -7.67
CA SER A 68 15.27 2.74 -8.92
C SER A 68 16.18 3.36 -9.97
N ASP A 69 15.88 3.09 -11.23
CA ASP A 69 16.51 3.77 -12.37
C ASP A 69 15.86 5.12 -12.63
N LEU A 70 14.54 5.19 -12.40
CA LEU A 70 13.74 6.41 -12.46
C LEU A 70 13.04 6.65 -11.13
N THR A 71 12.82 7.91 -10.78
CA THR A 71 12.04 8.29 -9.60
C THR A 71 10.96 9.29 -9.99
N ALA A 72 9.75 9.07 -9.47
CA ALA A 72 8.71 10.08 -9.49
C ALA A 72 8.99 11.11 -8.40
N LEU A 73 9.15 12.37 -8.78
CA LEU A 73 9.22 13.51 -7.86
C LEU A 73 7.87 14.21 -7.82
N GLU A 74 7.55 14.76 -6.66
CA GLU A 74 6.41 15.63 -6.42
C GLU A 74 6.89 16.92 -5.78
N GLY A 75 6.36 18.06 -6.21
CA GLY A 75 6.59 19.34 -5.55
C GLY A 75 5.55 20.40 -5.89
N SER A 76 5.57 21.50 -5.14
CA SER A 76 4.73 22.67 -5.40
C SER A 76 5.40 23.62 -6.38
N TYR A 77 4.68 24.04 -7.42
CA TYR A 77 5.20 24.98 -8.41
C TYR A 77 4.81 26.42 -8.04
N ASN A 78 5.77 27.34 -7.98
CA ASN A 78 5.54 28.77 -7.68
C ASN A 78 4.71 29.03 -6.41
N ASP A 79 4.92 28.26 -5.35
CA ASP A 79 4.17 28.33 -4.08
C ASP A 79 2.63 28.24 -4.26
N THR A 80 2.18 27.61 -5.35
CA THR A 80 0.77 27.22 -5.50
C THR A 80 0.48 25.97 -4.67
N ASP A 81 -0.79 25.77 -4.33
CA ASP A 81 -1.25 24.51 -3.72
C ASP A 81 -1.28 23.34 -4.72
N ASP A 82 -0.89 23.56 -5.98
CA ASP A 82 -0.88 22.54 -7.02
C ASP A 82 0.37 21.64 -6.89
N GLN A 83 0.12 20.35 -6.68
CA GLN A 83 1.14 19.31 -6.69
C GLN A 83 1.47 18.90 -8.12
N ASN A 84 2.74 19.03 -8.49
CA ASN A 84 3.24 18.71 -9.81
C ASN A 84 4.18 17.51 -9.74
N PHE A 85 4.02 16.59 -10.69
CA PHE A 85 4.78 15.35 -10.75
C PHE A 85 5.75 15.36 -11.94
N ALA A 86 6.95 14.84 -11.73
CA ALA A 86 7.94 14.62 -12.78
C ALA A 86 8.59 13.24 -12.62
N ILE A 87 8.72 12.48 -13.71
CA ILE A 87 9.56 11.29 -13.75
C ILE A 87 10.95 11.70 -14.19
N VAL A 88 11.94 11.44 -13.34
CA VAL A 88 13.32 11.83 -13.57
C VAL A 88 14.25 10.63 -13.42
N LYS A 89 15.47 10.70 -13.96
CA LYS A 89 16.49 9.70 -13.65
C LYS A 89 16.90 9.81 -12.19
N THR A 90 17.06 8.68 -11.53
CA THR A 90 17.43 8.61 -10.11
C THR A 90 18.91 9.00 -9.90
N ASP A 91 19.78 8.73 -10.88
CA ASP A 91 21.24 8.91 -10.81
C ASP A 91 21.73 10.37 -10.96
N GLN A 92 20.87 11.34 -10.65
CA GLN A 92 21.23 12.76 -10.74
C GLN A 92 22.04 13.22 -9.53
N LEU A 93 23.02 14.08 -9.77
CA LEU A 93 23.89 14.65 -8.71
C LEU A 93 23.10 15.34 -7.58
N GLY A 94 21.92 15.89 -7.90
CA GLY A 94 21.03 16.56 -6.94
C GLY A 94 20.17 15.62 -6.09
N ILE A 95 20.14 14.31 -6.38
CA ILE A 95 19.37 13.33 -5.61
C ILE A 95 20.33 12.60 -4.67
N GLN A 96 20.19 12.85 -3.37
CA GLN A 96 21.00 12.23 -2.33
C GLN A 96 20.09 11.48 -1.36
N PHE A 97 20.38 10.20 -1.13
CA PHE A 97 19.64 9.37 -0.20
C PHE A 97 20.32 9.34 1.16
N SER A 98 19.52 9.47 2.23
CA SER A 98 20.01 9.50 3.61
C SER A 98 20.38 8.12 4.17
N TYR A 99 19.95 7.03 3.53
CA TYR A 99 20.14 5.64 3.99
C TYR A 99 19.73 5.41 5.46
N ASP A 100 18.66 6.07 5.89
CA ASP A 100 18.21 6.17 7.28
C ASP A 100 16.95 5.32 7.60
N TRP A 101 16.55 4.44 6.68
CA TRP A 101 15.43 3.52 6.87
C TRP A 101 15.78 2.35 7.82
N ASP A 102 15.67 2.58 9.14
CA ASP A 102 15.79 1.54 10.17
C ASP A 102 14.43 1.24 10.83
N ASN A 103 13.61 0.43 10.15
CA ASN A 103 12.32 -0.02 10.67
C ASN A 103 12.32 -1.51 11.03
N PHE A 104 11.43 -1.88 11.96
CA PHE A 104 11.32 -3.26 12.43
C PHE A 104 10.65 -4.18 11.40
N GLY A 105 9.80 -3.66 10.51
CA GLY A 105 9.22 -4.36 9.36
C GLY A 105 9.47 -3.59 8.05
N LEU A 106 9.23 -4.24 6.91
CA LEU A 106 9.49 -3.70 5.58
C LEU A 106 10.94 -3.20 5.41
N ARG A 107 11.91 -3.95 5.93
CA ARG A 107 13.30 -3.48 6.10
C ARG A 107 14.02 -3.18 4.78
N LEU A 108 13.58 -3.78 3.67
CA LEU A 108 14.23 -3.68 2.36
C LEU A 108 13.50 -2.76 1.38
N THR A 109 12.62 -1.89 1.89
CA THR A 109 11.72 -1.10 1.04
C THR A 109 12.11 0.37 0.97
N GLU A 110 13.07 0.83 1.78
CA GLU A 110 13.61 2.21 1.79
C GLU A 110 12.46 3.24 1.75
N SER A 111 11.48 3.09 2.65
CA SER A 111 10.10 3.55 2.45
C SER A 111 9.66 4.69 3.34
N GLY A 112 10.24 5.87 3.15
CA GLY A 112 9.60 7.07 3.67
C GLY A 112 8.20 7.36 3.04
N SER A 113 7.45 8.38 3.49
CA SER A 113 5.97 8.60 3.37
C SER A 113 5.26 9.14 2.09
N VAL A 114 4.33 8.40 1.47
CA VAL A 114 3.63 8.73 0.19
C VAL A 114 2.09 8.97 0.31
N ARG A 115 1.44 9.51 -0.74
CA ARG A 115 -0.01 9.34 -1.01
C ARG A 115 -0.28 9.44 -2.49
N ILE A 116 -1.09 8.50 -2.95
CA ILE A 116 -1.68 8.50 -4.28
C ILE A 116 -3.11 7.99 -4.11
N LYS A 117 -4.04 8.55 -4.87
CA LYS A 117 -5.45 8.12 -4.83
C LYS A 117 -5.55 6.66 -5.29
N SER A 118 -6.35 5.86 -4.56
CA SER A 118 -6.52 4.40 -4.75
C SER A 118 -5.38 3.48 -4.28
N ILE A 119 -4.31 4.02 -3.67
CA ILE A 119 -3.21 3.21 -3.11
C ILE A 119 -3.67 2.22 -2.03
N GLN A 120 -4.78 2.52 -1.35
CA GLN A 120 -5.27 1.70 -0.26
C GLN A 120 -5.67 0.28 -0.70
N LEU A 121 -6.11 0.09 -1.94
CA LEU A 121 -6.34 -1.26 -2.49
C LEU A 121 -5.04 -2.03 -2.69
N VAL A 122 -4.00 -1.35 -3.15
CA VAL A 122 -2.65 -1.92 -3.26
C VAL A 122 -2.13 -2.35 -1.89
N PHE A 123 -2.26 -1.49 -0.89
CA PHE A 123 -1.86 -1.79 0.49
C PHE A 123 -2.62 -2.98 1.07
N SER A 124 -3.93 -2.99 0.88
CA SER A 124 -4.79 -4.08 1.33
C SER A 124 -4.40 -5.42 0.71
N ASN A 125 -4.05 -5.43 -0.58
CA ASN A 125 -3.54 -6.61 -1.27
C ASN A 125 -2.16 -7.06 -0.74
N PHE A 126 -1.29 -6.13 -0.30
CA PHE A 126 -0.06 -6.51 0.41
C PHE A 126 -0.35 -7.23 1.71
N TYR A 127 -1.29 -6.71 2.51
CA TYR A 127 -1.64 -7.31 3.79
C TYR A 127 -2.22 -8.71 3.59
N LEU A 128 -3.09 -8.89 2.61
CA LEU A 128 -3.61 -10.20 2.22
C LEU A 128 -2.50 -11.16 1.82
N GLY A 129 -1.59 -10.76 0.92
CA GLY A 129 -0.48 -11.61 0.49
C GLY A 129 0.44 -12.03 1.64
N ILE A 130 0.77 -11.08 2.53
CA ILE A 130 1.58 -11.34 3.72
C ILE A 130 0.85 -12.29 4.68
N ALA A 131 -0.44 -12.08 4.93
CA ALA A 131 -1.23 -12.89 5.85
C ALA A 131 -1.49 -14.31 5.33
N TRP A 132 -1.75 -14.48 4.02
CA TRP A 132 -1.81 -15.80 3.38
C TRP A 132 -0.49 -16.55 3.50
N ARG A 133 0.63 -15.86 3.30
CA ARG A 133 1.95 -16.46 3.47
C ARG A 133 2.21 -16.85 4.93
N ALA A 134 1.81 -16.02 5.89
CA ALA A 134 1.90 -16.34 7.31
C ALA A 134 1.07 -17.58 7.69
N LEU A 135 -0.17 -17.67 7.18
CA LEU A 135 -1.03 -18.84 7.38
C LEU A 135 -0.35 -20.11 6.86
N ASN A 136 0.17 -20.07 5.63
CA ASN A 136 0.78 -21.22 4.96
C ASN A 136 2.10 -21.65 5.64
N GLU A 137 2.97 -20.71 5.99
CA GLU A 137 4.21 -21.04 6.71
C GLU A 137 3.95 -21.50 8.13
N GLY A 138 2.97 -20.90 8.82
CA GLY A 138 2.51 -21.38 10.11
C GLY A 138 2.02 -22.82 10.00
N ALA A 139 1.15 -23.13 9.03
CA ALA A 139 0.63 -24.48 8.81
C ALA A 139 1.76 -25.49 8.48
N ALA A 140 2.73 -25.08 7.65
CA ALA A 140 3.90 -25.91 7.34
C ALA A 140 4.75 -26.19 8.59
N HIS A 141 4.96 -25.18 9.45
CA HIS A 141 5.65 -25.36 10.72
C HIS A 141 4.89 -26.31 11.63
N THR A 142 3.57 -26.12 11.75
CA THR A 142 2.70 -26.95 12.58
C THR A 142 2.71 -28.40 12.15
N ASN A 143 2.56 -28.65 10.85
CA ASN A 143 2.55 -30.00 10.30
C ASN A 143 3.88 -30.74 10.50
N LYS A 144 5.00 -30.00 10.53
CA LYS A 144 6.34 -30.58 10.62
C LYS A 144 6.85 -30.72 12.06
N SER A 145 6.57 -29.75 12.92
CA SER A 145 7.39 -29.51 14.12
C SER A 145 6.60 -29.19 15.40
N THR A 146 5.32 -28.84 15.30
CA THR A 146 4.52 -28.50 16.49
C THR A 146 4.23 -29.75 17.31
N ARG A 147 4.40 -29.63 18.63
CA ARG A 147 4.04 -30.68 19.58
C ARG A 147 2.55 -30.61 19.89
N HIS A 148 1.92 -31.77 19.99
CA HIS A 148 0.58 -31.91 20.55
C HIS A 148 0.62 -31.79 22.09
N GLN A 149 -0.52 -31.55 22.71
CA GLN A 149 -0.70 -31.57 24.17
C GLN A 149 -1.20 -32.96 24.60
N ASN A 150 -2.40 -33.34 24.16
CA ASN A 150 -3.12 -34.52 24.63
C ASN A 150 -3.52 -35.49 23.50
N LYS A 151 -3.16 -35.18 22.25
CA LYS A 151 -3.41 -36.01 21.07
C LYS A 151 -2.15 -36.75 20.61
N GLU A 152 -2.23 -37.54 19.54
CA GLU A 152 -1.04 -38.16 18.94
C GLU A 152 -0.31 -37.20 18.00
N LYS A 153 -1.05 -36.23 17.45
CA LYS A 153 -0.56 -35.28 16.44
C LYS A 153 -1.13 -33.89 16.67
N ALA A 154 -0.37 -32.85 16.34
CA ALA A 154 -0.82 -31.47 16.45
C ALA A 154 -2.09 -31.21 15.59
N GLN A 155 -2.22 -31.94 14.48
CA GLN A 155 -3.37 -31.86 13.57
C GLN A 155 -4.68 -32.38 14.16
N GLU A 156 -4.64 -33.04 15.32
CA GLU A 156 -5.84 -33.55 16.01
C GLU A 156 -6.26 -32.65 17.17
N GLU A 157 -5.47 -31.64 17.49
CA GLU A 157 -5.77 -30.70 18.56
C GLU A 157 -6.86 -29.72 18.11
N PHE A 158 -8.00 -29.71 18.83
CA PHE A 158 -9.18 -28.94 18.41
C PHE A 158 -8.87 -27.44 18.29
N TYR A 159 -8.05 -26.89 19.19
CA TYR A 159 -7.74 -25.47 19.20
C TYR A 159 -6.83 -25.09 18.02
N ILE A 160 -5.93 -25.98 17.60
CA ILE A 160 -5.11 -25.79 16.40
C ILE A 160 -6.00 -25.77 15.17
N LEU A 161 -6.86 -26.78 14.99
CA LEU A 161 -7.79 -26.85 13.86
C LEU A 161 -8.77 -25.67 13.83
N SER A 162 -9.35 -25.33 14.98
CA SER A 162 -10.30 -24.21 15.13
C SER A 162 -9.65 -22.89 14.73
N THR A 163 -8.44 -22.62 15.21
CA THR A 163 -7.72 -21.38 14.91
C THR A 163 -7.32 -21.27 13.43
N TYR A 164 -6.77 -22.33 12.82
CA TYR A 164 -6.49 -22.34 11.37
C TYR A 164 -7.77 -22.18 10.54
N GLY A 165 -8.85 -22.85 10.92
CA GLY A 165 -10.15 -22.74 10.26
C GLY A 165 -10.70 -21.31 10.33
N ASN A 166 -10.58 -20.66 11.49
CA ASN A 166 -10.99 -19.28 11.67
C ASN A 166 -10.17 -18.31 10.79
N PHE A 167 -8.84 -18.46 10.78
CA PHE A 167 -7.97 -17.64 9.93
C PHE A 167 -8.28 -17.82 8.44
N LEU A 168 -8.46 -19.06 7.98
CA LEU A 168 -8.80 -19.35 6.59
C LEU A 168 -10.13 -18.71 6.19
N ALA A 169 -11.15 -18.80 7.03
CA ALA A 169 -12.47 -18.22 6.76
C ALA A 169 -12.39 -16.69 6.61
N HIS A 170 -11.70 -16.00 7.53
CA HIS A 170 -11.57 -14.54 7.47
C HIS A 170 -10.68 -14.09 6.31
N LEU A 171 -9.59 -14.79 6.02
CA LEU A 171 -8.75 -14.47 4.87
C LEU A 171 -9.48 -14.64 3.54
N ARG A 172 -10.31 -15.69 3.40
CA ARG A 172 -11.17 -15.85 2.22
C ARG A 172 -12.17 -14.71 2.11
N ALA A 173 -12.87 -14.35 3.19
CA ALA A 173 -13.80 -13.24 3.19
C ALA A 173 -13.13 -11.90 2.81
N ALA A 174 -11.96 -11.61 3.39
CA ALA A 174 -11.18 -10.42 3.09
C ALA A 174 -10.65 -10.41 1.64
N THR A 175 -10.25 -11.58 1.12
CA THR A 175 -9.81 -11.72 -0.28
C THR A 175 -10.97 -11.47 -1.23
N THR A 176 -12.14 -12.07 -0.99
CA THR A 176 -13.35 -11.83 -1.80
C THR A 176 -13.76 -10.37 -1.77
N LEU A 177 -13.72 -9.71 -0.61
CA LEU A 177 -14.01 -8.27 -0.50
C LEU A 177 -13.02 -7.40 -1.29
N ALA A 178 -11.75 -7.82 -1.43
CA ALA A 178 -10.75 -7.10 -2.21
C ALA A 178 -10.85 -7.39 -3.72
N ASP A 179 -11.43 -8.53 -4.10
CA ASP A 179 -11.52 -9.04 -5.48
C ASP A 179 -12.76 -8.51 -6.21
N HIS A 180 -12.87 -7.17 -6.28
CA HIS A 180 -13.92 -6.49 -7.05
C HIS A 180 -13.31 -5.56 -8.11
N ALA A 181 -12.61 -6.15 -9.08
CA ALA A 181 -12.06 -5.43 -10.23
C ALA A 181 -13.12 -4.61 -10.99
N ASP A 182 -14.37 -5.11 -11.04
CA ASP A 182 -15.49 -4.46 -11.73
C ASP A 182 -15.80 -3.05 -11.20
N LEU A 183 -15.68 -2.84 -9.88
CA LEU A 183 -15.94 -1.54 -9.25
C LEU A 183 -14.85 -0.51 -9.62
N VAL A 184 -13.60 -0.97 -9.70
CA VAL A 184 -12.47 -0.16 -10.16
C VAL A 184 -12.65 0.16 -11.64
N ASP A 185 -12.91 -0.84 -12.47
CA ASP A 185 -13.13 -0.72 -13.91
C ASP A 185 -14.27 0.25 -14.26
N ALA A 186 -15.39 0.20 -13.55
CA ALA A 186 -16.54 1.08 -13.79
C ALA A 186 -16.20 2.57 -13.59
N VAL A 187 -15.28 2.87 -12.66
CA VAL A 187 -14.83 4.25 -12.43
C VAL A 187 -13.70 4.62 -13.39
N TYR A 188 -12.70 3.76 -13.57
CA TYR A 188 -11.52 4.04 -14.39
C TYR A 188 -11.80 4.09 -15.91
N LYS A 189 -12.76 3.29 -16.43
CA LYS A 189 -13.19 3.36 -17.85
C LYS A 189 -13.74 4.74 -18.25
N ASN A 190 -14.20 5.53 -17.29
CA ASN A 190 -14.74 6.87 -17.51
C ASN A 190 -13.72 8.00 -17.23
N LEU A 191 -12.46 7.68 -16.90
CA LEU A 191 -11.43 8.69 -16.59
C LEU A 191 -10.53 9.05 -17.78
N GLY A 192 -10.56 8.28 -18.87
CA GLY A 192 -9.64 8.41 -20.00
C GLY A 192 -9.84 9.64 -20.91
N ASP A 193 -10.99 10.32 -20.84
CA ASP A 193 -11.26 11.55 -21.62
C ASP A 193 -11.89 12.64 -20.72
N ALA A 194 -11.60 13.91 -21.00
CA ALA A 194 -12.17 15.05 -20.28
C ALA A 194 -13.71 15.07 -20.32
N THR A 195 -14.32 14.60 -21.42
CA THR A 195 -15.78 14.57 -21.58
C THR A 195 -16.45 13.43 -20.78
N THR A 196 -15.73 12.35 -20.47
CA THR A 196 -16.20 11.23 -19.65
C THR A 196 -15.92 11.43 -18.17
N ARG A 197 -14.82 12.13 -17.81
CA ARG A 197 -14.51 12.53 -16.42
C ARG A 197 -15.63 13.35 -15.78
N ALA A 198 -16.28 14.22 -16.55
CA ALA A 198 -17.42 15.02 -16.10
C ALA A 198 -18.68 14.19 -15.77
N LYS A 199 -18.76 12.93 -16.22
CA LYS A 199 -19.91 12.03 -15.99
C LYS A 199 -19.80 11.22 -14.70
N VAL A 200 -18.65 11.22 -14.03
CA VAL A 200 -18.46 10.51 -12.76
C VAL A 200 -19.09 11.32 -11.63
N THR A 201 -20.20 10.82 -11.06
CA THR A 201 -20.93 11.50 -10.00
C THR A 201 -20.21 11.44 -8.64
N ALA A 202 -20.52 12.38 -7.75
CA ALA A 202 -20.04 12.34 -6.36
C ALA A 202 -20.44 11.03 -5.65
N GLN A 203 -21.63 10.51 -5.95
CA GLN A 203 -22.12 9.24 -5.39
C GLN A 203 -21.31 8.03 -5.88
N ALA A 204 -20.96 7.99 -7.17
CA ALA A 204 -20.13 6.92 -7.72
C ALA A 204 -18.71 6.91 -7.11
N ARG A 205 -18.11 8.10 -6.92
CA ARG A 205 -16.82 8.24 -6.21
C ARG A 205 -16.93 7.86 -4.74
N GLY A 206 -18.02 8.26 -4.08
CA GLY A 206 -18.29 7.94 -2.69
C GLY A 206 -18.43 6.45 -2.45
N GLY A 207 -19.19 5.74 -3.31
CA GLY A 207 -19.32 4.28 -3.24
C GLY A 207 -18.00 3.56 -3.45
N LEU A 208 -17.16 4.01 -4.40
CA LEU A 208 -15.81 3.45 -4.56
C LEU A 208 -14.95 3.71 -3.32
N ALA A 209 -14.94 4.95 -2.80
CA ALA A 209 -14.15 5.32 -1.64
C ALA A 209 -14.57 4.55 -0.37
N GLU A 210 -15.87 4.33 -0.20
CA GLU A 210 -16.41 3.44 0.84
C GLU A 210 -15.86 2.03 0.70
N TRP A 211 -16.03 1.40 -0.47
CA TRP A 211 -15.56 0.04 -0.66
C TRP A 211 -14.05 -0.09 -0.41
N VAL A 212 -13.24 0.86 -0.90
CA VAL A 212 -11.79 0.92 -0.64
C VAL A 212 -11.49 1.03 0.86
N ALA A 213 -12.23 1.86 1.60
CA ALA A 213 -12.09 1.97 3.05
C ALA A 213 -12.47 0.67 3.76
N SER A 214 -13.56 0.02 3.34
CA SER A 214 -14.01 -1.29 3.85
C SER A 214 -12.95 -2.38 3.64
N VAL A 215 -12.37 -2.45 2.44
CA VAL A 215 -11.26 -3.37 2.12
C VAL A 215 -10.06 -3.09 3.04
N LYS A 216 -9.68 -1.83 3.24
CA LYS A 216 -8.56 -1.47 4.12
C LYS A 216 -8.77 -1.90 5.56
N VAL A 217 -9.94 -1.63 6.12
CA VAL A 217 -10.28 -2.00 7.51
C VAL A 217 -10.18 -3.51 7.67
N VAL A 218 -10.91 -4.27 6.84
CA VAL A 218 -11.00 -5.72 6.95
C VAL A 218 -9.64 -6.41 6.74
N THR A 219 -8.86 -5.96 5.75
CA THR A 219 -7.54 -6.55 5.48
C THR A 219 -6.50 -6.20 6.53
N THR A 220 -6.56 -5.00 7.13
CA THR A 220 -5.69 -4.61 8.26
C THR A 220 -5.97 -5.48 9.47
N ASP A 221 -7.24 -5.61 9.86
CA ASP A 221 -7.64 -6.37 11.05
C ASP A 221 -7.37 -7.87 10.88
N THR A 222 -7.74 -8.43 9.72
CA THR A 222 -7.50 -9.84 9.40
C THR A 222 -6.01 -10.13 9.32
N GLY A 223 -5.23 -9.26 8.66
CA GLY A 223 -3.80 -9.43 8.50
C GLY A 223 -3.06 -9.42 9.84
N LEU A 224 -3.36 -8.46 10.72
CA LEU A 224 -2.76 -8.39 12.06
C LEU A 224 -3.17 -9.59 12.94
N ARG A 225 -4.45 -9.99 12.88
CA ARG A 225 -4.95 -11.15 13.62
C ARG A 225 -4.24 -12.44 13.22
N VAL A 226 -4.13 -12.71 11.92
CA VAL A 226 -3.48 -13.93 11.43
C VAL A 226 -1.99 -13.91 11.76
N THR A 227 -1.29 -12.82 11.43
CA THR A 227 0.17 -12.75 11.60
C THR A 227 0.64 -12.77 13.04
N SER A 228 -0.17 -12.28 13.99
CA SER A 228 0.08 -12.45 15.42
C SER A 228 -0.37 -13.83 15.91
N GLY A 229 -1.57 -14.26 15.52
CA GLY A 229 -2.21 -15.45 16.07
C GLY A 229 -1.60 -16.77 15.60
N VAL A 230 -0.83 -16.81 14.50
CA VAL A 230 -0.11 -18.02 14.08
C VAL A 230 0.80 -18.57 15.18
N PHE A 231 1.35 -17.72 16.06
CA PHE A 231 2.20 -18.17 17.16
C PHE A 231 1.46 -19.01 18.21
N GLU A 232 0.15 -18.80 18.37
CA GLU A 232 -0.71 -19.56 19.30
C GLU A 232 -0.83 -21.04 18.89
N VAL A 233 -0.66 -21.34 17.60
CA VAL A 233 -0.82 -22.69 17.05
C VAL A 233 0.49 -23.34 16.59
N THR A 234 1.57 -22.57 16.47
CA THR A 234 2.91 -23.11 16.17
C THR A 234 3.76 -23.35 17.43
N GLY A 235 3.40 -22.74 18.56
CA GLY A 235 4.09 -22.89 19.84
C GLY A 235 5.45 -22.18 19.94
N ALA A 236 6.05 -22.23 21.13
CA ALA A 236 7.21 -21.40 21.49
C ALA A 236 8.45 -21.56 20.59
N LYS A 237 8.69 -22.74 20.02
CA LYS A 237 9.84 -22.97 19.12
C LYS A 237 9.76 -22.14 17.84
N ALA A 238 8.55 -21.79 17.41
CA ALA A 238 8.33 -20.98 16.23
C ALA A 238 8.70 -19.50 16.45
N ALA A 239 8.81 -19.05 17.71
CA ALA A 239 9.27 -17.71 18.06
C ALA A 239 10.80 -17.55 17.99
N ALA A 240 11.55 -18.61 17.69
CA ALA A 240 12.99 -18.48 17.47
C ALA A 240 13.29 -17.64 16.23
N THR A 241 14.22 -16.68 16.32
CA THR A 241 14.58 -15.74 15.25
C THR A 241 14.87 -16.42 13.91
N LYS A 242 15.49 -17.61 13.92
CA LYS A 242 15.80 -18.40 12.72
C LYS A 242 14.57 -18.90 11.95
N VAL A 243 13.41 -18.98 12.60
CA VAL A 243 12.14 -19.38 11.98
C VAL A 243 11.53 -18.20 11.24
N GLY A 244 11.64 -16.99 11.80
CA GLY A 244 11.32 -15.74 11.11
C GLY A 244 9.84 -15.53 10.81
N LEU A 245 8.90 -16.22 11.49
CA LEU A 245 7.45 -16.01 11.30
C LEU A 245 7.00 -14.59 11.72
N ASP A 246 7.75 -13.96 12.62
CA ASP A 246 7.48 -12.62 13.15
C ASP A 246 7.56 -11.55 12.06
N ARG A 247 8.31 -11.80 10.98
CA ARG A 247 8.46 -10.87 9.85
C ARG A 247 7.12 -10.44 9.26
N PHE A 248 6.16 -11.36 9.17
CA PHE A 248 4.85 -11.06 8.59
C PHE A 248 4.08 -10.05 9.43
N TRP A 249 4.09 -10.24 10.76
CA TRP A 249 3.45 -9.29 11.67
C TRP A 249 4.18 -7.95 11.65
N ARG A 250 5.52 -7.97 11.68
CA ARG A 250 6.32 -6.74 11.63
C ARG A 250 6.04 -5.93 10.37
N ASP A 251 5.98 -6.59 9.22
CA ASP A 251 5.70 -5.96 7.92
C ASP A 251 4.30 -5.32 7.88
N ILE A 252 3.24 -6.06 8.24
CA ILE A 252 1.88 -5.50 8.27
C ILE A 252 1.77 -4.42 9.34
N ARG A 253 2.31 -4.61 10.54
CA ARG A 253 2.23 -3.62 11.63
C ARG A 253 2.90 -2.31 11.25
N THR A 254 4.06 -2.37 10.61
CA THR A 254 4.78 -1.18 10.12
C THR A 254 3.94 -0.44 9.08
N HIS A 255 3.46 -1.14 8.06
CA HIS A 255 2.76 -0.49 6.96
C HIS A 255 1.32 -0.05 7.30
N SER A 256 0.62 -0.81 8.15
CA SER A 256 -0.74 -0.48 8.61
C SER A 256 -0.82 0.85 9.37
N LEU A 257 0.30 1.35 9.87
CA LEU A 257 0.42 2.65 10.53
C LEU A 257 0.51 3.84 9.57
N HIS A 258 0.66 3.59 8.26
CA HIS A 258 0.75 4.62 7.23
C HIS A 258 -0.39 5.65 7.34
N ASP A 259 -1.63 5.18 7.46
CA ASP A 259 -2.78 6.02 7.73
C ASP A 259 -3.72 5.34 8.75
N PRO A 260 -4.16 6.05 9.81
CA PRO A 260 -4.84 5.40 10.93
C PRO A 260 -6.17 4.77 10.51
N VAL A 261 -6.31 3.47 10.73
CA VAL A 261 -7.54 2.72 10.43
C VAL A 261 -8.78 3.29 11.15
N ALA A 262 -8.59 3.95 12.30
CA ALA A 262 -9.66 4.63 13.03
C ALA A 262 -10.38 5.71 12.20
N TYR A 263 -9.66 6.42 11.31
CA TYR A 263 -10.30 7.37 10.39
C TYR A 263 -11.13 6.67 9.33
N LYS A 264 -10.66 5.53 8.79
CA LYS A 264 -11.44 4.72 7.85
C LYS A 264 -12.71 4.18 8.51
N ASN A 265 -12.63 3.71 9.77
CA ASN A 265 -13.81 3.31 10.55
C ASN A 265 -14.82 4.46 10.71
N ARG A 266 -14.34 5.68 11.01
CA ARG A 266 -15.19 6.87 11.11
C ARG A 266 -15.86 7.21 9.78
N GLU A 267 -15.13 7.14 8.67
CA GLU A 267 -15.66 7.41 7.33
C GLU A 267 -16.77 6.43 6.96
N LEU A 268 -16.57 5.13 7.19
CA LEU A 268 -17.61 4.10 6.99
C LEU A 268 -18.83 4.35 7.87
N GLY A 269 -18.62 4.74 9.14
CA GLY A 269 -19.70 5.09 10.05
C GLY A 269 -20.52 6.30 9.57
N ARG A 270 -19.87 7.34 9.04
CA ARG A 270 -20.57 8.52 8.48
C ARG A 270 -21.32 8.18 7.20
N TYR A 271 -20.73 7.37 6.33
CA TYR A 271 -21.40 6.89 5.13
C TYR A 271 -22.68 6.14 5.46
N HIS A 272 -22.61 5.19 6.39
CA HIS A 272 -23.75 4.36 6.74
C HIS A 272 -24.84 5.10 7.53
N LEU A 273 -24.46 5.94 8.51
CA LEU A 273 -25.41 6.57 9.42
C LEU A 273 -25.92 7.94 8.97
N VAL A 274 -25.10 8.70 8.25
CA VAL A 274 -25.38 10.11 7.90
C VAL A 274 -25.52 10.30 6.39
N GLY A 275 -25.22 9.27 5.58
CA GLY A 275 -25.29 9.35 4.12
C GLY A 275 -24.18 10.20 3.50
N GLU A 276 -23.11 10.46 4.23
CA GLU A 276 -21.98 11.26 3.75
C GLU A 276 -20.94 10.38 3.06
N ASN A 277 -20.61 10.70 1.81
CA ASN A 277 -19.61 9.98 1.04
C ASN A 277 -18.21 10.08 1.70
N PRO A 278 -17.48 8.95 1.83
CA PRO A 278 -16.08 8.99 2.23
C PRO A 278 -15.28 9.85 1.27
N TYR A 279 -14.41 10.71 1.81
CA TYR A 279 -13.52 11.50 0.99
C TYR A 279 -12.48 10.58 0.35
N ALA A 280 -12.34 10.64 -0.97
CA ALA A 280 -11.22 10.02 -1.68
C ALA A 280 -9.93 10.77 -1.30
N ASP A 281 -9.34 10.39 -0.17
CA ASP A 281 -8.09 10.89 0.42
C ASP A 281 -7.94 12.42 0.40
N VAL A 282 -8.59 13.12 1.34
CA VAL A 282 -8.32 14.53 1.69
C VAL A 282 -7.71 14.57 3.09
N VAL A 283 -6.58 15.25 3.26
CA VAL A 283 -6.01 15.56 4.59
C VAL A 283 -6.95 16.57 5.24
N TYR A 284 -7.39 16.30 6.47
CA TYR A 284 -8.01 17.34 7.29
C TYR A 284 -6.91 18.31 7.75
N LEU A 285 -6.86 19.51 7.19
CA LEU A 285 -6.21 20.64 7.84
C LEU A 285 -7.22 21.21 8.84
N LYS A 286 -6.87 21.19 10.13
CA LYS A 286 -7.55 22.03 11.12
C LYS A 286 -7.16 23.48 10.83
N ALA A 287 -8.16 24.35 10.80
CA ALA A 287 -7.98 25.81 10.84
C ALA A 287 -7.19 26.25 12.08
#